data_AF-A0A8B9HCE1-F1
#
_entry.id   AF-A0A8B9HCE1-F1
#
_cell.length_a   1.000
_cell.length_b   1.000
_cell.length_c   1.000
_cell.angle_alpha   90.00
_cell.angle_beta   90.00
_cell.angle_gamma   90.00
#
_symmetry.space_group_name_H-M   'P 1'
#
loop_
_entity.id
_entity.type
_entity.pdbx_description
1 polymer ?
#
loop_
_entity_poly.entity_id
_entity_poly.type
_entity_poly.pdbx_seq_one_letter_code
_entity_poly.pdbx_strand_id
1 'polypeptide(L)'
;MDEHLTEGYSEPCKQCGAVSWALSDGCQFFCRNCHNVIEKTQDVVDVSSFILNNKISSISSSSRKKTRREWMVCEGFQFILKLQAEALVGLGVCPQFKTDVLWDFWKRYLQITRQAYTRSPVNSFTNTVVSSEPESAFLSEASDQTEPMSASGHSTDGRSSVCSGSLDAACYLSAKERKSRQLMNMPRTLALCHLALLWLREAITLADLLRLVSRRLIPYINVYEEFPEEMQFYGRDAIIFRVETIPSYRKVHGEALQMAEILQLPAFPPVTSDCLLHPALLSLRYLMEVNLPDELHSLVCRVIEKSAMGKESFLTFNPSKPKSTFLFYDLQAAALIIVTMKLLFKLDDHVACLYVLAGSKMFSLKAWYMTVHPALEHARQREELFEARRPWKSKKVLIPAMKHKAVVLKRRRVVEQLQSTFHTLTGSVPEQQSSSPSSFQFLWGQEEDSDGPSLHHKHLNCMLEKRGKEKWLVNQAYWHTDLKRCHKKDCRDHYSELKHSLPRMYVWLLGLFSFLLRVSEAQVHKEVVEVERRFFGTPAYSLIILNSKKKKKGLKIYPAFVSLLRALEMSGC
;
A
#
# COMPACT_ATOMS: atom_id res chain seq x y z
N MET A 1 -10.48 16.69 -50.45
CA MET A 1 -10.56 17.61 -49.30
C MET A 1 -9.17 17.97 -48.74
N ASP A 2 -8.09 17.89 -49.54
CA ASP A 2 -6.72 18.08 -49.04
C ASP A 2 -5.98 19.29 -49.62
N GLU A 3 -6.50 19.97 -50.65
CA GLU A 3 -5.75 21.03 -51.36
C GLU A 3 -5.65 22.34 -50.56
N HIS A 4 -6.65 22.69 -49.75
CA HIS A 4 -6.63 23.90 -48.94
C HIS A 4 -5.68 23.84 -47.72
N LEU A 5 -5.17 22.66 -47.35
CA LEU A 5 -4.31 22.49 -46.16
C LEU A 5 -2.81 22.54 -46.50
N THR A 6 -2.46 22.49 -47.78
CA THR A 6 -1.08 22.55 -48.29
C THR A 6 -0.77 23.86 -49.04
N GLU A 7 -1.76 24.75 -49.19
CA GLU A 7 -1.61 26.05 -49.85
C GLU A 7 -0.53 26.89 -49.15
N GLY A 8 0.64 26.98 -49.79
CA GLY A 8 1.79 27.73 -49.32
C GLY A 8 3.13 26.97 -49.31
N TYR A 9 3.12 25.64 -49.47
CA TYR A 9 4.37 24.86 -49.53
C TYR A 9 4.70 24.39 -50.95
N SER A 10 5.55 25.15 -51.64
CA SER A 10 5.97 24.92 -53.03
C SER A 10 7.41 24.41 -53.18
N GLU A 11 8.04 23.95 -52.09
CA GLU A 11 9.39 23.39 -52.17
C GLU A 11 9.37 21.99 -52.82
N PRO A 12 10.30 21.69 -53.74
CA PRO A 12 10.39 20.37 -54.37
C PRO A 12 10.87 19.32 -53.39
N CYS A 13 10.28 18.12 -53.47
CA CYS A 13 10.73 16.99 -52.68
C CYS A 13 12.19 16.67 -52.97
N LYS A 14 13.05 16.63 -51.93
CA LYS A 14 14.49 16.33 -52.07
C LYS A 14 14.80 14.95 -52.64
N GLN A 15 13.83 14.04 -52.66
CA GLN A 15 14.00 12.66 -53.14
C GLN A 15 13.53 12.46 -54.58
N CYS A 16 12.46 13.14 -55.02
CA CYS A 16 11.88 12.92 -56.36
C CYS A 16 11.59 14.19 -57.16
N GLY A 17 11.90 15.37 -56.62
CA GLY A 17 11.69 16.67 -57.26
C GLY A 17 10.23 17.13 -57.36
N ALA A 18 9.26 16.28 -57.04
CA ALA A 18 7.84 16.63 -57.14
C ALA A 18 7.40 17.64 -56.07
N VAL A 19 6.57 18.61 -56.48
CA VAL A 19 5.95 19.62 -55.60
C VAL A 19 4.51 19.20 -55.28
N SER A 20 4.35 17.95 -54.85
CA SER A 20 3.04 17.36 -54.54
C SER A 20 3.07 16.78 -53.14
N TRP A 21 2.49 17.52 -52.20
CA TRP A 21 2.53 17.24 -50.77
C TRP A 21 1.13 16.96 -50.22
N ALA A 22 1.05 16.15 -49.17
CA ALA A 22 -0.15 15.86 -48.40
C ALA A 22 0.18 15.76 -46.91
N LEU A 23 -0.85 15.80 -46.06
CA LEU A 23 -0.70 15.71 -44.60
C LEU A 23 -1.19 14.35 -44.10
N SER A 24 -0.43 13.73 -43.21
CA SER A 24 -0.88 12.55 -42.45
C SER A 24 -1.77 12.95 -41.27
N ASP A 25 -2.48 11.99 -40.68
CA ASP A 25 -3.32 12.19 -39.47
C ASP A 25 -2.54 12.78 -38.27
N GLY A 26 -1.21 12.71 -38.30
CA GLY A 26 -0.29 13.34 -37.35
C GLY A 26 0.17 14.76 -37.70
N CYS A 27 -0.45 15.42 -38.69
CA CYS A 27 -0.09 16.75 -39.22
C CYS A 27 1.35 16.84 -39.79
N GLN A 28 1.88 15.75 -40.33
CA GLN A 28 3.19 15.71 -40.97
C GLN A 28 3.05 15.76 -42.50
N PHE A 29 3.89 16.55 -43.16
CA PHE A 29 3.93 16.59 -44.61
C PHE A 29 4.62 15.35 -45.17
N PHE A 30 3.98 14.70 -46.14
CA PHE A 30 4.56 13.63 -46.94
C PHE A 30 4.38 13.91 -48.43
N CYS A 31 5.37 13.50 -49.24
CA CYS A 31 5.27 13.63 -50.68
C CYS A 31 4.31 12.58 -51.25
N ARG A 32 3.32 12.98 -52.05
CA ARG A 32 2.37 12.04 -52.67
C ARG A 32 3.03 11.09 -53.67
N ASN A 33 4.17 11.46 -54.23
CA ASN A 33 4.82 10.70 -55.29
C ASN A 33 5.81 9.64 -54.78
N CYS A 34 6.54 9.93 -53.69
CA CYS A 34 7.54 9.00 -53.14
C CYS A 34 7.35 8.68 -51.66
N HIS A 35 6.27 9.16 -51.03
CA HIS A 35 5.94 8.97 -49.60
C HIS A 35 7.03 9.42 -48.61
N ASN A 36 8.00 10.21 -49.06
CA ASN A 36 9.01 10.78 -48.17
C ASN A 36 8.37 11.78 -47.19
N VAL A 37 8.54 11.54 -45.89
CA VAL A 37 8.00 12.37 -44.80
C VAL A 37 9.05 13.39 -44.35
N ILE A 38 8.65 14.64 -44.13
CA ILE A 38 9.52 15.69 -43.62
C ILE A 38 9.13 16.09 -42.20
N GLU A 39 10.11 16.52 -41.38
CA GLU A 39 9.87 16.92 -39.97
C GLU A 39 9.09 18.23 -39.81
N LYS A 40 8.76 18.93 -40.91
CA LYS A 40 7.94 20.14 -40.87
C LYS A 40 6.51 19.76 -40.49
N THR A 41 6.01 20.32 -39.41
CA THR A 41 4.60 20.25 -39.01
C THR A 41 3.93 21.57 -39.35
N GLN A 42 2.66 21.57 -39.73
CA GLN A 42 1.93 22.80 -40.04
C GLN A 42 1.89 23.69 -38.79
N ASP A 43 2.57 24.83 -38.85
CA ASP A 43 2.37 25.88 -37.85
C ASP A 43 0.95 26.40 -38.02
N VAL A 44 0.11 26.23 -37.00
CA VAL A 44 -1.24 26.78 -36.97
C VAL A 44 -1.10 28.30 -36.82
N VAL A 45 -0.99 28.98 -37.95
CA VAL A 45 -1.17 30.42 -38.03
C VAL A 45 -2.66 30.65 -37.81
N ASP A 46 -3.00 31.12 -36.62
CA ASP A 46 -4.31 31.74 -36.38
C ASP A 46 -4.40 32.96 -37.30
N VAL A 47 -5.16 32.84 -38.40
CA VAL A 47 -5.36 33.91 -39.39
C VAL A 47 -6.33 34.95 -38.83
N SER A 48 -6.00 35.49 -37.66
CA SER A 48 -6.71 36.60 -37.02
C SER A 48 -5.78 37.68 -36.49
N SER A 49 -4.47 37.62 -36.80
CA SER A 49 -3.49 38.57 -36.28
C SER A 49 -2.61 39.23 -37.36
N PHE A 50 -3.21 39.82 -38.40
CA PHE A 50 -2.58 40.92 -39.15
C PHE A 50 -3.63 41.80 -39.84
N ILE A 51 -4.25 42.73 -39.09
CA ILE A 51 -4.50 44.11 -39.56
C ILE A 51 -4.37 45.04 -38.34
N LEU A 52 -3.41 45.94 -38.40
CA LEU A 52 -3.25 47.08 -37.50
C LEU A 52 -4.39 48.07 -37.75
N ASN A 53 -5.23 48.35 -36.74
CA ASN A 53 -5.69 49.70 -36.32
C ASN A 53 -7.03 49.69 -35.55
N ASN A 54 -6.97 50.13 -34.29
CA ASN A 54 -7.97 50.85 -33.49
C ASN A 54 -9.46 50.83 -33.94
N LYS A 55 -10.27 49.97 -33.31
CA LYS A 55 -11.47 50.33 -32.52
C LYS A 55 -12.23 49.06 -32.13
N ILE A 56 -12.43 48.89 -30.82
CA ILE A 56 -13.17 47.77 -30.25
C ILE A 56 -14.68 48.07 -30.34
N SER A 57 -15.43 47.23 -31.04
CA SER A 57 -16.85 47.02 -30.80
C SER A 57 -17.12 45.51 -30.80
N SER A 58 -17.17 44.93 -29.61
CA SER A 58 -17.45 43.52 -29.40
C SER A 58 -18.95 43.24 -29.64
N ILE A 59 -19.27 42.53 -30.71
CA ILE A 59 -20.56 41.84 -30.84
C ILE A 59 -20.35 40.41 -30.34
N SER A 60 -20.96 40.09 -29.20
CA SER A 60 -20.91 38.76 -28.59
C SER A 60 -21.75 37.78 -29.40
N SER A 61 -21.12 36.96 -30.24
CA SER A 61 -21.76 35.75 -30.76
C SER A 61 -21.78 34.69 -29.66
N SER A 62 -22.96 34.44 -29.10
CA SER A 62 -23.21 33.40 -28.10
C SER A 62 -23.04 32.02 -28.73
N SER A 63 -21.83 31.47 -28.67
CA SER A 63 -21.67 30.03 -28.77
C SER A 63 -22.41 29.41 -27.58
N ARG A 64 -23.34 28.49 -27.86
CA ARG A 64 -23.99 27.68 -26.83
C ARG A 64 -22.90 26.86 -26.13
N LYS A 65 -22.32 27.42 -25.07
CA LYS A 65 -21.45 26.70 -24.13
C LYS A 65 -22.27 25.52 -23.61
N LYS A 66 -21.87 24.29 -23.93
CA LYS A 66 -22.20 23.14 -23.07
C LYS A 66 -21.82 23.56 -21.65
N THR A 67 -22.81 23.73 -20.78
CA THR A 67 -22.62 24.08 -19.38
C THR A 67 -21.75 23.00 -18.75
N ARG A 68 -20.44 23.29 -18.64
CA ARG A 68 -19.47 22.45 -17.97
C ARG A 68 -19.88 22.38 -16.51
N ARG A 69 -20.27 21.20 -16.03
CA ARG A 69 -20.65 21.03 -14.63
C ARG A 69 -19.42 21.31 -13.76
N GLU A 70 -19.54 22.27 -12.87
CA GLU A 70 -18.54 22.50 -11.82
C GLU A 70 -18.61 21.34 -10.82
N TRP A 71 -17.45 20.83 -10.42
CA TRP A 71 -17.32 19.73 -9.48
C TRP A 71 -16.28 20.08 -8.41
N MET A 72 -16.35 19.37 -7.28
CA MET A 72 -15.46 19.56 -6.12
C MET A 72 -14.51 18.37 -5.96
N VAL A 73 -13.30 18.60 -5.46
CA VAL A 73 -12.29 17.53 -5.27
C VAL A 73 -12.84 16.38 -4.40
N CYS A 74 -13.69 16.68 -3.42
CA CYS A 74 -14.34 15.67 -2.59
C CYS A 74 -15.27 14.73 -3.40
N GLU A 75 -15.94 15.20 -4.46
CA GLU A 75 -16.74 14.35 -5.36
C GLU A 75 -15.84 13.37 -6.12
N GLY A 76 -14.61 13.78 -6.47
CA GLY A 76 -13.64 12.88 -7.07
C GLY A 76 -13.19 11.76 -6.12
N PHE A 77 -12.93 12.10 -4.85
CA PHE A 77 -12.65 11.06 -3.84
C PHE A 77 -13.85 10.15 -3.57
N GLN A 78 -15.08 10.69 -3.61
CA GLN A 78 -16.29 9.89 -3.50
C GLN A 78 -16.39 8.86 -4.63
N PHE A 79 -16.05 9.25 -5.86
CA PHE A 79 -16.02 8.34 -7.01
C PHE A 79 -15.00 7.22 -6.81
N ILE A 80 -13.78 7.55 -6.35
CA ILE A 80 -12.73 6.56 -6.06
C ILE A 80 -13.18 5.59 -4.97
N LEU A 81 -13.75 6.09 -3.87
CA LEU A 81 -14.26 5.25 -2.79
C LEU A 81 -15.38 4.33 -3.26
N LYS A 82 -16.25 4.79 -4.15
CA LYS A 82 -17.30 3.98 -4.76
C LYS A 82 -16.70 2.81 -5.56
N LEU A 83 -15.72 3.07 -6.42
CA LEU A 83 -15.04 2.03 -7.20
C LEU A 83 -14.32 1.01 -6.30
N GLN A 84 -13.62 1.49 -5.28
CA GLN A 84 -12.95 0.62 -4.30
C GLN A 84 -13.94 -0.26 -3.54
N ALA A 85 -15.10 0.30 -3.16
CA ALA A 85 -16.14 -0.45 -2.46
C ALA A 85 -16.81 -1.49 -3.37
N GLU A 86 -17.06 -1.16 -4.63
CA GLU A 86 -17.61 -2.09 -5.62
C GLU A 86 -16.64 -3.25 -5.88
N ALA A 87 -15.36 -2.97 -5.99
CA ALA A 87 -14.32 -4.00 -6.10
C ALA A 87 -14.29 -4.91 -4.87
N LEU A 88 -14.31 -4.36 -3.65
CA LEU A 88 -14.30 -5.14 -2.42
C LEU A 88 -15.54 -6.04 -2.27
N VAL A 89 -16.73 -5.50 -2.57
CA VAL A 89 -17.97 -6.30 -2.58
C VAL A 89 -17.92 -7.39 -3.65
N GLY A 90 -17.38 -7.08 -4.84
CA GLY A 90 -17.16 -8.06 -5.90
C GLY A 90 -16.18 -9.19 -5.53
N LEU A 91 -15.28 -8.94 -4.56
CA LEU A 91 -14.36 -9.93 -3.98
C LEU A 91 -14.97 -10.71 -2.81
N GLY A 92 -16.25 -10.49 -2.48
CA GLY A 92 -16.99 -11.25 -1.46
C GLY A 92 -17.13 -10.57 -0.09
N VAL A 93 -16.73 -9.31 0.06
CA VAL A 93 -17.01 -8.52 1.28
C VAL A 93 -18.51 -8.27 1.42
N CYS A 94 -19.03 -8.31 2.65
CA CYS A 94 -20.45 -8.09 2.91
C CYS A 94 -20.97 -6.79 2.26
N PRO A 95 -22.11 -6.79 1.53
CA PRO A 95 -22.64 -5.60 0.88
C PRO A 95 -22.89 -4.40 1.82
N GLN A 96 -23.18 -4.67 3.11
CA GLN A 96 -23.32 -3.65 4.16
C GLN A 96 -22.06 -2.77 4.31
N PHE A 97 -20.88 -3.29 3.93
CA PHE A 97 -19.65 -2.53 3.86
C PHE A 97 -19.82 -1.24 3.06
N LYS A 98 -20.42 -1.34 1.87
CA LYS A 98 -20.59 -0.20 0.97
C LYS A 98 -21.72 0.72 1.44
N THR A 99 -22.88 0.17 1.77
CA THR A 99 -24.11 0.95 1.98
C THR A 99 -24.23 1.57 3.37
N ASP A 100 -23.78 0.84 4.39
CA ASP A 100 -24.12 1.16 5.78
C ASP A 100 -22.89 1.65 6.56
N VAL A 101 -21.69 1.15 6.22
CA VAL A 101 -20.47 1.48 6.98
C VAL A 101 -19.63 2.53 6.28
N LEU A 102 -19.10 2.23 5.08
CA LEU A 102 -18.20 3.13 4.38
C LEU A 102 -18.91 4.43 3.97
N TRP A 103 -20.16 4.32 3.52
CA TRP A 103 -20.97 5.49 3.17
C TRP A 103 -21.25 6.39 4.38
N ASP A 104 -21.55 5.81 5.54
CA ASP A 104 -21.76 6.57 6.78
C ASP A 104 -20.47 7.24 7.26
N PHE A 105 -19.32 6.56 7.16
CA PHE A 105 -18.02 7.15 7.45
C PHE A 105 -17.73 8.33 6.50
N TRP A 106 -18.00 8.17 5.20
CA TRP A 106 -17.79 9.23 4.22
C TRP A 106 -18.72 10.44 4.45
N LYS A 107 -20.02 10.22 4.68
CA LYS A 107 -20.97 11.30 5.03
C LYS A 107 -20.51 12.06 6.26
N ARG A 108 -20.12 11.35 7.32
CA ARG A 108 -19.64 11.94 8.57
C ARG A 108 -18.35 12.73 8.37
N TYR A 109 -17.42 12.21 7.55
CA TYR A 109 -16.21 12.94 7.16
C TYR A 109 -16.55 14.28 6.49
N LEU A 110 -17.46 14.27 5.50
CA LEU A 110 -17.87 15.48 4.79
C LEU A 110 -18.53 16.52 5.70
N GLN A 111 -19.35 16.06 6.66
CA GLN A 111 -19.98 16.91 7.67
C GLN A 111 -18.94 17.59 8.58
N ILE A 112 -18.02 16.81 9.16
CA ILE A 112 -17.01 17.30 10.11
C ILE A 112 -16.05 18.26 9.43
N THR A 113 -15.61 17.92 8.22
CA THR A 113 -14.73 18.80 7.41
C THR A 113 -15.48 19.96 6.76
N ARG A 114 -16.81 20.04 6.95
CA ARG A 114 -17.69 21.08 6.41
C ARG A 114 -17.61 21.22 4.88
N GLN A 115 -17.29 20.14 4.19
CA GLN A 115 -17.23 20.06 2.73
C GLN A 115 -18.61 19.80 2.12
N ALA A 116 -19.49 19.09 2.83
CA ALA A 116 -20.89 18.89 2.45
C ALA A 116 -21.77 18.60 3.67
N TYR A 117 -23.09 18.58 3.49
CA TYR A 117 -24.08 18.26 4.53
C TYR A 117 -23.98 19.14 5.80
N THR A 118 -23.60 20.40 5.63
CA THR A 118 -23.45 21.37 6.72
C THR A 118 -24.22 22.66 6.40
N ARG A 119 -24.71 23.34 7.45
CA ARG A 119 -25.40 24.63 7.35
C ARG A 119 -24.44 25.78 7.02
N SER A 120 -23.14 25.59 7.27
CA SER A 120 -22.08 26.56 6.98
C SER A 120 -20.94 25.87 6.21
N PRO A 121 -21.11 25.64 4.89
CA PRO A 121 -20.04 25.06 4.08
C PRO A 121 -18.81 25.97 4.11
N VAL A 122 -17.62 25.39 4.02
CA VAL A 122 -16.38 26.16 3.87
C VAL A 122 -16.32 26.70 2.43
N ASN A 123 -17.23 27.62 2.11
CA ASN A 123 -17.21 28.47 0.92
C ASN A 123 -17.56 29.89 1.35
N SER A 124 -16.54 30.60 1.85
CA SER A 124 -16.47 32.05 1.66
C SER A 124 -15.16 32.32 0.96
N PHE A 125 -15.15 32.12 -0.35
CA PHE A 125 -14.26 32.86 -1.24
C PHE A 125 -14.79 34.29 -1.33
N THR A 126 -14.76 35.03 -0.22
CA THR A 126 -14.74 36.49 -0.31
C THR A 126 -13.31 36.84 -0.67
N ASN A 127 -13.12 37.36 -1.88
CA ASN A 127 -11.93 38.15 -2.23
C ASN A 127 -11.91 39.39 -1.34
N THR A 128 -11.56 39.25 -0.07
CA THR A 128 -11.31 40.38 0.81
C THR A 128 -9.81 40.64 0.75
N VAL A 129 -9.45 41.54 -0.16
CA VAL A 129 -8.16 42.23 -0.13
C VAL A 129 -8.10 42.94 1.21
N VAL A 130 -7.35 42.39 2.16
CA VAL A 130 -6.93 43.12 3.36
C VAL A 130 -5.43 42.96 3.45
N SER A 131 -4.73 43.99 2.95
CA SER A 131 -3.34 44.26 3.27
C SER A 131 -3.17 44.34 4.77
N SER A 132 -2.35 43.48 5.34
CA SER A 132 -1.72 43.70 6.64
C SER A 132 -0.49 42.79 6.74
N GLU A 133 0.69 43.38 6.58
CA GLU A 133 1.95 42.75 6.98
C GLU A 133 1.95 42.50 8.49
N PRO A 134 2.72 41.51 8.97
CA PRO A 134 3.86 41.92 9.78
C PRO A 134 5.13 41.07 9.62
N GLU A 135 6.18 41.71 10.09
CA GLU A 135 7.60 41.45 10.02
C GLU A 135 8.08 40.18 10.76
N SER A 136 9.13 39.58 10.16
CA SER A 136 10.28 38.87 10.73
C SER A 136 10.23 38.22 12.14
N ALA A 137 10.59 36.93 12.22
CA ALA A 137 11.59 36.42 13.17
C ALA A 137 11.86 34.90 12.99
N PHE A 138 13.10 34.60 12.56
CA PHE A 138 13.95 33.44 12.91
C PHE A 138 13.46 31.99 12.74
N LEU A 139 14.07 31.29 11.77
CA LEU A 139 14.60 29.93 11.97
C LEU A 139 15.91 29.77 11.18
N SER A 140 16.99 29.40 11.87
CA SER A 140 18.17 28.76 11.28
C SER A 140 18.16 27.29 11.68
N GLU A 141 18.18 26.38 10.71
CA GLU A 141 19.35 25.53 10.38
C GLU A 141 18.96 24.32 9.49
N ALA A 142 19.51 24.38 8.27
CA ALA A 142 20.00 23.35 7.36
C ALA A 142 19.59 21.86 7.51
N SER A 143 19.15 21.24 6.40
CA SER A 143 20.08 20.61 5.43
C SER A 143 19.33 19.90 4.28
N ASP A 144 19.68 20.36 3.07
CA ASP A 144 19.88 19.67 1.77
C ASP A 144 18.76 18.94 1.01
N GLN A 145 18.74 18.98 -0.33
CA GLN A 145 18.91 20.01 -1.36
C GLN A 145 18.59 19.28 -2.68
N THR A 146 17.58 19.73 -3.43
CA THR A 146 17.59 19.73 -4.92
C THR A 146 16.44 20.63 -5.42
N GLU A 147 16.76 21.91 -5.60
CA GLU A 147 15.91 22.94 -6.23
C GLU A 147 16.14 23.01 -7.74
N PRO A 148 15.15 23.44 -8.55
CA PRO A 148 15.40 24.21 -9.75
C PRO A 148 15.04 25.69 -9.55
N MET A 149 15.96 26.54 -9.98
CA MET A 149 16.01 28.01 -9.89
C MET A 149 14.68 28.77 -9.96
N SER A 150 14.56 29.74 -9.05
CA SER A 150 13.66 30.89 -9.14
C SER A 150 14.33 32.02 -9.92
N ALA A 151 13.63 32.56 -10.93
CA ALA A 151 13.90 33.88 -11.48
C ALA A 151 12.77 34.82 -11.02
N SER A 152 13.14 35.87 -10.30
CA SER A 152 12.27 36.98 -9.92
C SER A 152 11.89 37.78 -11.17
N GLY A 153 10.61 38.13 -11.25
CA GLY A 153 10.06 38.98 -12.29
C GLY A 153 8.62 39.29 -11.95
N HIS A 154 8.41 40.39 -11.23
CA HIS A 154 7.07 40.97 -11.07
C HIS A 154 6.57 41.40 -12.46
N SER A 155 5.56 40.72 -12.96
CA SER A 155 4.67 41.25 -13.99
C SER A 155 3.24 41.10 -13.50
N THR A 156 2.70 42.23 -13.06
CA THR A 156 1.26 42.44 -12.91
C THR A 156 0.64 42.41 -14.30
N ASP A 157 0.19 41.24 -14.74
CA ASP A 157 -0.74 41.15 -15.86
C ASP A 157 -1.84 40.12 -15.57
N GLY A 158 -3.04 40.65 -15.29
CA GLY A 158 -4.20 39.95 -14.74
C GLY A 158 -4.96 39.07 -15.74
N ARG A 159 -4.28 38.32 -16.61
CA ARG A 159 -4.93 37.43 -17.59
C ARG A 159 -4.10 36.17 -17.87
N SER A 160 -4.10 35.17 -16.97
CA SER A 160 -3.90 33.74 -17.36
C SER A 160 -4.13 32.70 -16.25
N SER A 161 -4.96 32.94 -15.22
CA SER A 161 -5.30 31.90 -14.22
C SER A 161 -6.31 30.85 -14.75
N VAL A 162 -6.12 30.38 -15.97
CA VAL A 162 -6.90 29.30 -16.55
C VAL A 162 -6.22 27.97 -16.20
N CYS A 163 -7.02 26.97 -15.83
CA CYS A 163 -6.72 25.53 -15.77
C CYS A 163 -6.69 24.91 -14.36
N SER A 164 -7.77 25.06 -13.60
CA SER A 164 -8.24 24.02 -12.68
C SER A 164 -9.65 23.64 -13.14
N GLY A 165 -9.96 22.35 -13.18
CA GLY A 165 -11.28 21.81 -13.50
C GLY A 165 -12.23 21.75 -12.31
N SER A 166 -11.71 21.75 -11.08
CA SER A 166 -12.43 21.75 -9.79
C SER A 166 -12.41 23.13 -9.13
N LEU A 167 -13.43 23.47 -8.35
CA LEU A 167 -13.54 24.78 -7.69
C LEU A 167 -12.54 24.97 -6.53
N ASP A 168 -12.13 23.89 -5.85
CA ASP A 168 -11.39 23.92 -4.58
C ASP A 168 -9.99 23.30 -4.65
N ALA A 169 -9.51 22.94 -5.83
CA ALA A 169 -8.23 22.23 -5.98
C ALA A 169 -7.03 23.01 -5.43
N ALA A 170 -7.08 24.34 -5.41
CA ALA A 170 -6.03 25.17 -4.83
C ALA A 170 -5.76 24.82 -3.35
N CYS A 171 -6.81 24.56 -2.57
CA CYS A 171 -6.70 24.19 -1.15
C CYS A 171 -6.02 22.84 -0.92
N TYR A 172 -6.07 21.95 -1.91
CA TYR A 172 -5.45 20.63 -1.85
C TYR A 172 -3.96 20.67 -2.18
N LEU A 173 -3.44 21.73 -2.78
CA LEU A 173 -2.02 21.85 -3.17
C LEU A 173 -1.17 22.42 -2.03
N SER A 174 -1.74 23.31 -1.22
CA SER A 174 -1.07 23.82 -0.02
C SER A 174 -1.04 22.76 1.07
N ALA A 175 0.15 22.28 1.42
CA ALA A 175 0.32 21.30 2.50
C ALA A 175 -0.19 21.82 3.85
N LYS A 176 -0.04 23.12 4.11
CA LYS A 176 -0.54 23.80 5.31
C LYS A 176 -2.06 23.77 5.37
N GLU A 177 -2.73 24.12 4.27
CA GLU A 177 -4.20 24.14 4.19
C GLU A 177 -4.80 22.73 4.21
N ARG A 178 -4.18 21.78 3.50
CA ARG A 178 -4.59 20.38 3.52
C ARG A 178 -4.58 19.80 4.93
N LYS A 179 -3.52 20.11 5.70
CA LYS A 179 -3.37 19.63 7.08
C LYS A 179 -4.32 20.35 8.03
N SER A 180 -4.47 21.67 7.92
CA SER A 180 -5.36 22.44 8.79
C SER A 180 -6.83 22.08 8.58
N ARG A 181 -7.24 21.86 7.33
CA ARG A 181 -8.61 21.47 6.95
C ARG A 181 -8.84 19.96 6.94
N GLN A 182 -7.83 19.16 7.28
CA GLN A 182 -7.91 17.70 7.36
C GLN A 182 -8.45 17.07 6.05
N LEU A 183 -8.04 17.61 4.91
CA LEU A 183 -8.57 17.25 3.59
C LEU A 183 -8.21 15.82 3.17
N MET A 184 -8.99 15.27 2.25
CA MET A 184 -8.85 13.90 1.79
C MET A 184 -7.57 13.76 0.93
N ASN A 185 -6.99 12.56 0.93
CA ASN A 185 -5.88 12.22 0.06
C ASN A 185 -5.98 10.74 -0.33
N MET A 186 -5.17 10.31 -1.30
CA MET A 186 -5.26 8.95 -1.82
C MET A 186 -5.03 7.88 -0.73
N PRO A 187 -3.97 7.91 0.10
CA PRO A 187 -3.83 6.97 1.22
C PRO A 187 -5.00 6.92 2.19
N ARG A 188 -5.68 8.06 2.44
CA ARG A 188 -6.87 8.12 3.29
C ARG A 188 -8.08 7.38 2.70
N THR A 189 -8.16 7.21 1.38
CA THR A 189 -9.21 6.36 0.75
C THR A 189 -9.07 4.90 1.21
N LEU A 190 -7.86 4.35 1.12
CA LEU A 190 -7.56 3.00 1.63
C LEU A 190 -7.71 2.91 3.15
N ALA A 191 -7.37 3.99 3.87
CA ALA A 191 -7.55 4.04 5.31
C ALA A 191 -9.02 3.96 5.73
N LEU A 192 -9.92 4.65 5.02
CA LEU A 192 -11.37 4.53 5.24
C LEU A 192 -11.88 3.12 4.94
N CYS A 193 -11.46 2.53 3.82
CA CYS A 193 -11.79 1.14 3.49
C CYS A 193 -11.31 0.19 4.59
N HIS A 194 -10.08 0.36 5.08
CA HIS A 194 -9.53 -0.44 6.17
C HIS A 194 -10.33 -0.29 7.48
N LEU A 195 -10.69 0.94 7.87
CA LEU A 195 -11.54 1.17 9.04
C LEU A 195 -12.92 0.52 8.89
N ALA A 196 -13.53 0.59 7.71
CA ALA A 196 -14.82 -0.05 7.45
C ALA A 196 -14.73 -1.58 7.49
N LEU A 197 -13.66 -2.18 6.97
CA LEU A 197 -13.40 -3.63 7.07
C LEU A 197 -13.25 -4.06 8.55
N LEU A 198 -12.49 -3.29 9.33
CA LEU A 198 -12.33 -3.52 10.77
C LEU A 198 -13.65 -3.38 11.53
N TRP A 199 -14.49 -2.40 11.17
CA TRP A 199 -15.79 -2.18 11.79
C TRP A 199 -16.71 -3.39 11.60
N LEU A 200 -16.67 -4.03 10.43
CA LEU A 200 -17.43 -5.24 10.13
C LEU A 200 -16.77 -6.54 10.59
N ARG A 201 -15.52 -6.47 11.07
CA ARG A 201 -14.69 -7.64 11.44
C ARG A 201 -14.49 -8.62 10.27
N GLU A 202 -14.38 -8.07 9.06
CA GLU A 202 -14.13 -8.81 7.82
C GLU A 202 -12.74 -9.45 7.82
N ALA A 203 -12.59 -10.57 7.10
CA ALA A 203 -11.35 -11.34 7.05
C ALA A 203 -10.18 -10.63 6.34
N ILE A 204 -10.48 -9.58 5.57
CA ILE A 204 -9.50 -8.86 4.75
C ILE A 204 -8.67 -7.94 5.66
N THR A 205 -7.41 -8.33 5.87
CA THR A 205 -6.43 -7.57 6.65
C THR A 205 -5.89 -6.36 5.87
N LEU A 206 -5.10 -5.49 6.53
CA LEU A 206 -4.44 -4.38 5.82
C LEU A 206 -3.40 -4.88 4.81
N ALA A 207 -2.65 -5.93 5.12
CA ALA A 207 -1.75 -6.56 4.15
C ALA A 207 -2.51 -7.09 2.93
N ASP A 208 -3.69 -7.69 3.15
CA ASP A 208 -4.55 -8.16 2.05
C ASP A 208 -5.03 -7.00 1.18
N LEU A 209 -5.56 -5.94 1.78
CA LEU A 209 -6.03 -4.76 1.07
C LEU A 209 -4.93 -4.17 0.16
N LEU A 210 -3.72 -4.02 0.68
CA LEU A 210 -2.58 -3.49 -0.09
C LEU A 210 -2.13 -4.45 -1.20
N ARG A 211 -2.19 -5.76 -0.95
CA ARG A 211 -1.88 -6.78 -1.95
C ARG A 211 -2.92 -6.81 -3.07
N LEU A 212 -4.20 -6.69 -2.75
CA LEU A 212 -5.30 -6.59 -3.72
C LEU A 212 -5.17 -5.34 -4.59
N VAL A 213 -4.78 -4.21 -3.99
CA VAL A 213 -4.43 -2.98 -4.72
C VAL A 213 -3.26 -3.22 -5.67
N SER A 214 -2.21 -3.90 -5.22
CA SER A 214 -1.05 -4.20 -6.07
C SER A 214 -1.37 -5.15 -7.21
N ARG A 215 -2.32 -6.06 -7.02
CA ARG A 215 -2.82 -6.97 -8.06
C ARG A 215 -3.86 -6.31 -8.97
N ARG A 216 -4.14 -5.00 -8.80
CA ARG A 216 -5.13 -4.22 -9.57
C ARG A 216 -6.57 -4.71 -9.43
N LEU A 217 -6.85 -5.52 -8.42
CA LEU A 217 -8.21 -5.96 -8.10
C LEU A 217 -9.00 -4.85 -7.41
N ILE A 218 -8.30 -3.95 -6.70
CA ILE A 218 -8.89 -2.75 -6.11
C ILE A 218 -8.28 -1.51 -6.78
N PRO A 219 -9.10 -0.65 -7.42
CA PRO A 219 -8.62 0.56 -8.07
C PRO A 219 -7.93 1.53 -7.10
N TYR A 220 -6.67 1.88 -7.39
CA TYR A 220 -5.92 2.88 -6.60
C TYR A 220 -4.86 3.65 -7.41
N ILE A 221 -4.03 2.95 -8.18
CA ILE A 221 -3.05 3.57 -9.08
C ILE A 221 -3.77 3.93 -10.38
N ASN A 222 -3.59 5.17 -10.87
CA ASN A 222 -4.21 5.68 -12.09
C ASN A 222 -5.76 5.63 -12.12
N VAL A 223 -6.45 5.65 -10.97
CA VAL A 223 -7.94 5.59 -10.93
C VAL A 223 -8.60 6.76 -11.64
N TYR A 224 -7.91 7.89 -11.78
CA TYR A 224 -8.38 9.04 -12.55
C TYR A 224 -8.74 8.68 -14.00
N GLU A 225 -8.24 7.56 -14.53
CA GLU A 225 -8.59 7.09 -15.87
C GLU A 225 -10.04 6.65 -16.01
N GLU A 226 -10.65 6.19 -14.92
CA GLU A 226 -12.03 5.68 -14.87
C GLU A 226 -13.07 6.78 -14.63
N PHE A 227 -12.62 8.02 -14.43
CA PHE A 227 -13.54 9.13 -14.17
C PHE A 227 -14.41 9.46 -15.38
N PRO A 228 -15.64 9.92 -15.13
CA PRO A 228 -16.58 10.25 -16.19
C PRO A 228 -16.12 11.51 -16.94
N GLU A 229 -16.53 11.64 -18.21
CA GLU A 229 -16.08 12.72 -19.10
C GLU A 229 -16.47 14.11 -18.60
N GLU A 230 -17.46 14.22 -17.72
CA GLU A 230 -17.90 15.47 -17.10
C GLU A 230 -16.88 15.97 -16.06
N MET A 231 -16.12 15.08 -15.41
CA MET A 231 -15.05 15.41 -14.46
C MET A 231 -13.70 15.53 -15.17
N GLN A 232 -13.58 16.48 -16.11
CA GLN A 232 -12.35 16.66 -16.87
C GLN A 232 -11.24 17.26 -16.01
N PHE A 233 -10.22 16.45 -15.71
CA PHE A 233 -9.00 16.90 -15.05
C PHE A 233 -8.15 17.74 -15.99
N TYR A 234 -7.98 19.01 -15.66
CA TYR A 234 -6.98 19.87 -16.29
C TYR A 234 -6.13 20.53 -15.23
N GLY A 235 -4.84 20.67 -15.55
CA GLY A 235 -3.94 21.46 -14.75
C GLY A 235 -3.63 20.86 -13.39
N ARG A 236 -3.90 21.62 -12.33
CA ARG A 236 -3.44 21.31 -10.96
C ARG A 236 -4.18 20.14 -10.30
N ASP A 237 -5.41 19.86 -10.71
CA ASP A 237 -6.27 18.84 -10.06
C ASP A 237 -5.82 17.42 -10.42
N ALA A 238 -5.25 17.28 -11.62
CA ALA A 238 -4.64 16.05 -12.09
C ALA A 238 -3.54 15.54 -11.14
N ILE A 239 -2.87 16.44 -10.42
CA ILE A 239 -1.80 16.09 -9.47
C ILE A 239 -2.38 15.44 -8.21
N ILE A 240 -3.61 15.79 -7.81
CA ILE A 240 -4.24 15.30 -6.57
C ILE A 240 -4.52 13.79 -6.66
N PHE A 241 -4.99 13.35 -7.82
CA PHE A 241 -5.41 11.96 -8.07
C PHE A 241 -4.35 11.12 -8.78
N ARG A 242 -3.24 11.73 -9.22
CA ARG A 242 -2.12 11.01 -9.82
C ARG A 242 -1.33 10.29 -8.75
N VAL A 243 -1.52 8.98 -8.67
CA VAL A 243 -0.76 8.08 -7.81
C VAL A 243 0.06 7.15 -8.66
N GLU A 244 1.37 7.13 -8.42
CA GLU A 244 2.32 6.27 -9.13
C GLU A 244 2.78 5.08 -8.27
N THR A 245 2.64 5.18 -6.94
CA THR A 245 3.13 4.17 -6.00
C THR A 245 2.06 3.79 -4.96
N ILE A 246 2.13 2.54 -4.50
CA ILE A 246 1.27 2.03 -3.42
C ILE A 246 1.81 2.56 -2.09
N PRO A 247 0.97 3.11 -1.21
CA PRO A 247 1.42 3.57 0.10
C PRO A 247 1.90 2.39 0.95
N SER A 248 2.92 2.64 1.79
CA SER A 248 3.40 1.62 2.72
C SER A 248 2.33 1.25 3.75
N TYR A 249 2.43 0.03 4.29
CA TYR A 249 1.58 -0.45 5.37
C TYR A 249 1.45 0.58 6.51
N ARG A 250 2.58 1.07 7.02
CA ARG A 250 2.62 2.07 8.10
C ARG A 250 1.95 3.39 7.72
N LYS A 251 2.03 3.78 6.44
CA LYS A 251 1.41 5.03 5.98
C LYS A 251 -0.11 4.92 6.02
N VAL A 252 -0.69 3.87 5.42
CA VAL A 252 -2.15 3.64 5.51
C VAL A 252 -2.57 3.43 6.95
N HIS A 253 -1.74 2.72 7.73
CA HIS A 253 -2.01 2.50 9.15
C HIS A 253 -2.14 3.84 9.92
N GLY A 254 -1.15 4.71 9.79
CA GLY A 254 -1.14 6.03 10.42
C GLY A 254 -2.27 6.96 9.94
N GLU A 255 -2.65 6.89 8.66
CA GLU A 255 -3.81 7.64 8.15
C GLU A 255 -5.12 7.10 8.72
N ALA A 256 -5.27 5.79 8.94
CA ALA A 256 -6.49 5.22 9.55
C ALA A 256 -6.66 5.68 11.00
N LEU A 257 -5.58 5.81 11.78
CA LEU A 257 -5.63 6.40 13.12
C LEU A 257 -6.14 7.85 13.06
N GLN A 258 -5.55 8.66 12.18
CA GLN A 258 -5.98 10.04 11.99
C GLN A 258 -7.43 10.13 11.53
N MET A 259 -7.85 9.28 10.60
CA MET A 259 -9.23 9.27 10.11
C MET A 259 -10.22 8.89 11.21
N ALA A 260 -9.90 7.91 12.07
CA ALA A 260 -10.75 7.55 13.20
C ALA A 260 -10.90 8.69 14.22
N GLU A 261 -9.83 9.47 14.46
CA GLU A 261 -9.84 10.66 15.30
C GLU A 261 -10.67 11.80 14.68
N ILE A 262 -10.43 12.11 13.39
CA ILE A 262 -11.18 13.13 12.63
C ILE A 262 -12.68 12.81 12.66
N LEU A 263 -13.03 11.55 12.39
CA LEU A 263 -14.40 11.07 12.39
C LEU A 263 -15.02 10.98 13.78
N GLN A 264 -14.22 11.06 14.85
CA GLN A 264 -14.66 10.83 16.23
C GLN A 264 -15.44 9.52 16.35
N LEU A 265 -14.90 8.45 15.76
CA LEU A 265 -15.55 7.14 15.79
C LEU A 265 -15.69 6.65 17.25
N PRO A 266 -16.74 5.88 17.57
CA PRO A 266 -16.86 5.23 18.86
C PRO A 266 -15.93 4.00 18.94
N ALA A 267 -15.96 3.30 20.06
CA ALA A 267 -15.38 1.97 20.16
C ALA A 267 -15.94 1.06 19.06
N PHE A 268 -15.05 0.32 18.39
CA PHE A 268 -15.44 -0.63 17.37
C PHE A 268 -16.15 -1.82 18.04
N PRO A 269 -16.98 -2.57 17.31
CA PRO A 269 -17.58 -3.76 17.89
C PRO A 269 -16.50 -4.79 18.30
N PRO A 270 -16.74 -5.57 19.36
CA PRO A 270 -15.71 -6.42 19.96
C PRO A 270 -15.24 -7.52 18.99
N VAL A 271 -13.93 -7.79 19.01
CA VAL A 271 -13.33 -8.92 18.27
C VAL A 271 -13.34 -10.15 19.18
N THR A 272 -14.33 -11.00 18.98
CA THR A 272 -14.56 -12.26 19.68
C THR A 272 -13.78 -13.42 19.03
N SER A 273 -13.75 -14.60 19.67
CA SER A 273 -12.96 -15.75 19.21
C SER A 273 -13.40 -16.35 17.86
N ASP A 274 -14.65 -16.13 17.48
CA ASP A 274 -15.26 -16.56 16.21
C ASP A 274 -15.02 -15.57 15.06
N CYS A 275 -14.55 -14.36 15.34
CA CYS A 275 -14.24 -13.37 14.31
C CYS A 275 -13.01 -13.77 13.51
N LEU A 276 -13.05 -13.65 12.18
CA LEU A 276 -11.92 -13.99 11.29
C LEU A 276 -10.66 -13.13 11.54
N LEU A 277 -10.80 -11.95 12.15
CA LEU A 277 -9.69 -11.10 12.60
C LEU A 277 -9.05 -11.56 13.92
N HIS A 278 -9.66 -12.51 14.63
CA HIS A 278 -9.10 -13.02 15.87
C HIS A 278 -7.76 -13.73 15.60
N PRO A 279 -6.71 -13.50 16.41
CA PRO A 279 -5.37 -14.05 16.14
C PRO A 279 -5.35 -15.58 16.02
N ALA A 280 -6.26 -16.30 16.70
CA ALA A 280 -6.35 -17.75 16.54
C ALA A 280 -6.75 -18.17 15.11
N LEU A 281 -7.74 -17.52 14.50
CA LEU A 281 -8.20 -17.84 13.15
C LEU A 281 -7.24 -17.28 12.09
N LEU A 282 -6.71 -16.06 12.29
CA LEU A 282 -5.67 -15.51 11.41
C LEU A 282 -4.39 -16.36 11.40
N SER A 283 -3.95 -16.85 12.56
CA SER A 283 -2.78 -17.72 12.62
C SER A 283 -3.03 -19.04 11.90
N LEU A 284 -4.23 -19.62 11.96
CA LEU A 284 -4.56 -20.82 11.19
C LEU A 284 -4.39 -20.58 9.69
N ARG A 285 -4.95 -19.47 9.18
CA ARG A 285 -4.79 -19.07 7.78
C ARG A 285 -3.31 -18.96 7.38
N TYR A 286 -2.49 -18.30 8.19
CA TYR A 286 -1.08 -18.14 7.87
C TYR A 286 -0.27 -19.43 8.00
N LEU A 287 -0.62 -20.33 8.93
CA LEU A 287 -0.03 -21.67 9.01
C LEU A 287 -0.27 -22.46 7.72
N MET A 288 -1.49 -22.38 7.19
CA MET A 288 -1.83 -22.97 5.89
C MET A 288 -1.01 -22.33 4.76
N GLU A 289 -0.95 -21.00 4.72
CA GLU A 289 -0.25 -20.27 3.66
C GLU A 289 1.27 -20.57 3.63
N VAL A 290 1.90 -20.80 4.79
CA VAL A 290 3.34 -21.13 4.89
C VAL A 290 3.65 -22.63 4.99
N ASN A 291 2.69 -23.50 4.67
CA ASN A 291 2.83 -24.95 4.64
C ASN A 291 3.29 -25.59 5.97
N LEU A 292 2.85 -25.05 7.10
CA LEU A 292 3.13 -25.62 8.42
C LEU A 292 2.04 -26.64 8.83
N PRO A 293 2.35 -27.59 9.73
CA PRO A 293 1.40 -28.59 10.20
C PRO A 293 0.24 -27.99 11.01
N ASP A 294 -0.95 -28.59 10.88
CA ASP A 294 -2.16 -28.11 11.57
C ASP A 294 -2.02 -28.24 13.10
N GLU A 295 -1.30 -29.26 13.58
CA GLU A 295 -1.05 -29.47 15.01
C GLU A 295 -0.35 -28.26 15.69
N LEU A 296 0.38 -27.45 14.91
CA LEU A 296 1.05 -26.25 15.41
C LEU A 296 0.04 -25.19 15.89
N HIS A 297 -1.18 -25.17 15.33
CA HIS A 297 -2.23 -24.24 15.71
C HIS A 297 -2.59 -24.33 17.20
N SER A 298 -2.70 -25.54 17.73
CA SER A 298 -2.98 -25.77 19.16
C SER A 298 -1.93 -25.17 20.09
N LEU A 299 -0.66 -25.10 19.65
CA LEU A 299 0.43 -24.47 20.38
C LEU A 299 0.35 -22.95 20.26
N VAL A 300 0.04 -22.43 19.07
CA VAL A 300 -0.17 -21.00 18.84
C VAL A 300 -1.30 -20.46 19.74
N CYS A 301 -2.45 -21.16 19.82
CA CYS A 301 -3.55 -20.79 20.70
C CYS A 301 -3.12 -20.69 22.17
N ARG A 302 -2.29 -21.62 22.65
CA ARG A 302 -1.75 -21.56 24.01
C ARG A 302 -0.82 -20.37 24.22
N VAL A 303 -0.01 -20.00 23.23
CA VAL A 303 0.82 -18.78 23.29
C VAL A 303 -0.06 -17.53 23.33
N ILE A 304 -1.16 -17.49 22.57
CA ILE A 304 -2.15 -16.40 22.57
C ILE A 304 -2.78 -16.23 23.96
N GLU A 305 -3.19 -17.33 24.60
CA GLU A 305 -3.76 -17.32 25.95
C GLU A 305 -2.77 -16.80 26.99
N LYS A 306 -1.55 -17.33 27.02
CA LYS A 306 -0.52 -16.94 28.00
C LYS A 306 -0.02 -15.52 27.82
N SER A 307 0.02 -15.02 26.58
CA SER A 307 0.36 -13.62 26.29
C SER A 307 -0.82 -12.66 26.49
N ALA A 308 -2.01 -13.17 26.85
CA ALA A 308 -3.26 -12.43 26.96
C ALA A 308 -3.63 -11.64 25.69
N MET A 309 -3.15 -12.10 24.52
CA MET A 309 -3.39 -11.45 23.22
C MET A 309 -4.70 -11.85 22.56
N GLY A 310 -5.40 -12.86 23.08
CA GLY A 310 -6.75 -13.25 22.63
C GLY A 310 -7.89 -12.51 23.35
N LYS A 311 -7.58 -11.63 24.30
CA LYS A 311 -8.63 -10.93 25.06
C LYS A 311 -9.29 -9.83 24.23
N GLU A 312 -10.62 -9.77 24.24
CA GLU A 312 -11.40 -8.74 23.55
C GLU A 312 -10.95 -7.32 23.88
N SER A 313 -10.60 -7.05 25.15
CA SER A 313 -10.12 -5.74 25.60
C SER A 313 -8.81 -5.31 24.95
N PHE A 314 -8.00 -6.28 24.52
CA PHE A 314 -6.76 -6.04 23.80
C PHE A 314 -7.02 -5.90 22.30
N LEU A 315 -7.84 -6.78 21.74
CA LEU A 315 -8.11 -6.82 20.30
C LEU A 315 -8.97 -5.67 19.81
N THR A 316 -9.97 -5.25 20.58
CA THR A 316 -10.97 -4.29 20.12
C THR A 316 -10.41 -2.87 20.04
N PHE A 317 -10.45 -2.28 18.84
CA PHE A 317 -10.01 -0.91 18.64
C PHE A 317 -10.98 0.09 19.28
N ASN A 318 -10.45 0.95 20.16
CA ASN A 318 -11.22 2.01 20.79
C ASN A 318 -10.52 3.36 20.56
N PRO A 319 -10.95 4.15 19.55
CA PRO A 319 -10.35 5.44 19.23
C PRO A 319 -10.53 6.48 20.34
N SER A 320 -11.56 6.37 21.18
CA SER A 320 -11.85 7.31 22.28
C SER A 320 -10.83 7.26 23.42
N LYS A 321 -9.98 6.22 23.48
CA LYS A 321 -8.93 6.10 24.50
C LYS A 321 -7.68 6.90 24.10
N PRO A 322 -7.03 7.63 25.04
CA PRO A 322 -5.78 8.33 24.75
C PRO A 322 -4.69 7.33 24.38
N LYS A 323 -3.93 7.63 23.31
CA LYS A 323 -2.91 6.74 22.69
C LYS A 323 -3.50 5.44 22.14
N SER A 324 -4.76 5.45 21.71
CA SER A 324 -5.34 4.35 20.96
C SER A 324 -4.46 4.04 19.75
N THR A 325 -4.05 2.79 19.65
CA THR A 325 -3.33 2.25 18.49
C THR A 325 -4.10 1.02 18.08
N PHE A 326 -4.55 0.94 16.84
CA PHE A 326 -5.07 -0.33 16.35
C PHE A 326 -3.93 -1.32 16.19
N LEU A 327 -4.25 -2.59 16.41
CA LEU A 327 -3.30 -3.68 16.33
C LEU A 327 -2.93 -3.96 14.88
N PHE A 328 -1.70 -4.44 14.70
CA PHE A 328 -1.25 -5.03 13.46
C PHE A 328 -1.68 -6.50 13.44
N TYR A 329 -2.98 -6.78 13.31
CA TYR A 329 -3.54 -8.13 13.51
C TYR A 329 -2.81 -9.22 12.71
N ASP A 330 -2.51 -8.92 11.46
CA ASP A 330 -1.75 -9.76 10.53
C ASP A 330 -0.29 -9.97 10.97
N LEU A 331 0.43 -8.91 11.31
CA LEU A 331 1.81 -9.02 11.80
C LEU A 331 1.88 -9.73 13.16
N GLN A 332 0.87 -9.55 14.02
CA GLN A 332 0.78 -10.22 15.32
C GLN A 332 0.51 -11.72 15.16
N ALA A 333 -0.39 -12.11 14.26
CA ALA A 333 -0.62 -13.53 13.95
C ALA A 333 0.66 -14.20 13.40
N ALA A 334 1.39 -13.52 12.51
CA ALA A 334 2.70 -13.98 12.05
C ALA A 334 3.72 -14.08 13.20
N ALA A 335 3.80 -13.06 14.06
CA ALA A 335 4.70 -13.04 15.22
C ALA A 335 4.41 -14.18 16.20
N LEU A 336 3.14 -14.49 16.47
CA LEU A 336 2.71 -15.61 17.31
C LEU A 336 3.15 -16.96 16.74
N ILE A 337 3.05 -17.16 15.42
CA ILE A 337 3.57 -18.35 14.74
C ILE A 337 5.09 -18.43 14.90
N ILE A 338 5.80 -17.33 14.67
CA ILE A 338 7.26 -17.28 14.78
C ILE A 338 7.73 -17.61 16.20
N VAL A 339 7.11 -17.03 17.24
CA VAL A 339 7.42 -17.35 18.64
C VAL A 339 7.14 -18.82 18.95
N THR A 340 6.06 -19.38 18.42
CA THR A 340 5.74 -20.81 18.57
C THR A 340 6.80 -21.69 17.91
N MET A 341 7.23 -21.34 16.70
CA MET A 341 8.32 -22.03 15.99
C MET A 341 9.65 -21.93 16.75
N LYS A 342 9.95 -20.78 17.37
CA LYS A 342 11.11 -20.62 18.25
C LYS A 342 11.03 -21.49 19.51
N LEU A 343 9.86 -21.58 20.14
CA LEU A 343 9.66 -22.44 21.32
C LEU A 343 9.92 -23.91 20.98
N LEU A 344 9.41 -24.38 19.84
CA LEU A 344 9.60 -25.76 19.41
C LEU A 344 11.03 -26.05 18.94
N PHE A 345 11.52 -25.29 17.97
CA PHE A 345 12.71 -25.65 17.20
C PHE A 345 13.96 -24.86 17.57
N LYS A 346 13.89 -23.98 18.58
CA LYS A 346 14.87 -22.93 18.92
C LYS A 346 15.09 -21.91 17.80
N LEU A 347 15.28 -22.33 16.55
CA LEU A 347 15.71 -21.49 15.43
C LEU A 347 17.03 -20.76 15.75
N ASP A 348 18.00 -21.44 16.38
CA ASP A 348 19.27 -20.88 16.85
C ASP A 348 20.47 -21.23 15.97
N ASP A 349 20.23 -21.73 14.75
CA ASP A 349 21.20 -22.28 13.77
C ASP A 349 22.06 -23.46 14.25
N HIS A 350 22.17 -23.68 15.56
CA HIS A 350 22.95 -24.75 16.18
C HIS A 350 22.14 -26.05 16.31
N VAL A 351 20.81 -25.94 16.48
CA VAL A 351 19.89 -27.09 16.58
C VAL A 351 19.27 -27.44 15.22
N ALA A 352 20.03 -27.25 14.14
CA ALA A 352 19.62 -27.53 12.76
C ALA A 352 19.33 -29.02 12.46
N CYS A 353 19.43 -29.93 13.44
CA CYS A 353 19.27 -31.35 13.20
C CYS A 353 18.90 -32.13 14.48
N LEU A 354 17.79 -31.78 15.17
CA LEU A 354 17.26 -32.70 16.18
C LEU A 354 16.53 -33.86 15.46
N TYR A 355 17.37 -34.84 15.12
CA TYR A 355 17.17 -36.25 14.84
C TYR A 355 16.26 -36.66 13.68
N VAL A 356 16.95 -37.11 12.63
CA VAL A 356 16.51 -38.09 11.64
C VAL A 356 16.07 -39.37 12.36
N LEU A 357 14.87 -39.35 12.92
CA LEU A 357 14.04 -40.53 13.20
C LEU A 357 12.60 -40.25 12.74
N ALA A 358 12.46 -39.42 11.69
CA ALA A 358 11.18 -39.16 11.06
C ALA A 358 10.82 -40.35 10.18
N GLY A 359 9.88 -41.19 10.62
CA GLY A 359 9.04 -41.91 9.67
C GLY A 359 8.37 -40.91 8.72
N SER A 360 7.92 -41.37 7.54
CA SER A 360 7.34 -40.52 6.49
C SER A 360 6.20 -39.58 6.93
N LYS A 361 5.61 -39.80 8.11
CA LYS A 361 4.50 -39.04 8.70
C LYS A 361 4.91 -37.90 9.66
N MET A 362 6.19 -37.76 10.02
CA MET A 362 6.62 -36.74 11.00
C MET A 362 7.07 -35.46 10.31
N PHE A 363 6.80 -34.32 10.95
CA PHE A 363 7.27 -33.02 10.48
C PHE A 363 8.77 -32.85 10.73
N SER A 364 9.48 -32.38 9.70
CA SER A 364 10.91 -32.04 9.78
C SER A 364 11.10 -30.60 9.34
N LEU A 365 11.70 -29.77 10.20
CA LEU A 365 11.99 -28.37 9.88
C LEU A 365 12.86 -28.25 8.62
N LYS A 366 13.82 -29.17 8.44
CA LYS A 366 14.67 -29.21 7.24
C LYS A 366 13.86 -29.52 5.99
N ALA A 367 12.98 -30.53 6.03
CA ALA A 367 12.15 -30.90 4.89
C ALA A 367 11.18 -29.77 4.51
N TRP A 368 10.58 -29.12 5.52
CA TRP A 368 9.74 -27.95 5.32
C TRP A 368 10.51 -26.80 4.68
N TYR A 369 11.70 -26.44 5.18
CA TYR A 369 12.55 -25.42 4.57
C TYR A 369 12.86 -25.75 3.10
N MET A 370 13.26 -26.99 2.81
CA MET A 370 13.58 -27.43 1.45
C MET A 370 12.36 -27.41 0.51
N THR A 371 11.14 -27.44 1.04
CA THR A 371 9.89 -27.33 0.27
C THR A 371 9.50 -25.87 0.05
N VAL A 372 9.50 -25.07 1.12
CA VAL A 372 9.01 -23.70 1.09
C VAL A 372 10.01 -22.71 0.49
N HIS A 373 11.31 -22.93 0.66
CA HIS A 373 12.31 -22.00 0.15
C HIS A 373 12.31 -21.87 -1.39
N PRO A 374 12.30 -22.97 -2.19
CA PRO A 374 12.19 -22.86 -3.64
C PRO A 374 10.90 -22.14 -4.06
N ALA A 375 9.76 -22.49 -3.45
CA ALA A 375 8.48 -21.84 -3.71
C ALA A 375 8.53 -20.33 -3.43
N LEU A 376 9.16 -19.92 -2.33
CA LEU A 376 9.34 -18.51 -1.98
C LEU A 376 10.22 -17.78 -3.03
N GLU A 377 11.34 -18.37 -3.45
CA GLU A 377 12.20 -17.76 -4.48
C GLU A 377 11.50 -17.65 -5.83
N HIS A 378 10.75 -18.68 -6.23
CA HIS A 378 9.90 -18.61 -7.42
C HIS A 378 8.83 -17.51 -7.29
N ALA A 379 8.17 -17.40 -6.15
CA ALA A 379 7.17 -16.35 -5.92
C ALA A 379 7.78 -14.93 -5.98
N ARG A 380 8.99 -14.74 -5.43
CA ARG A 380 9.74 -13.47 -5.53
C ARG A 380 10.06 -13.13 -6.98
N GLN A 381 10.59 -14.08 -7.74
CA GLN A 381 10.87 -13.89 -9.17
C GLN A 381 9.60 -13.56 -9.96
N ARG A 382 8.47 -14.24 -9.67
CA ARG A 382 7.17 -13.92 -10.29
C ARG A 382 6.75 -12.48 -10.00
N GLU A 383 6.92 -11.99 -8.76
CA GLU A 383 6.57 -10.61 -8.40
C GLU A 383 7.50 -9.58 -9.07
N GLU A 384 8.81 -9.85 -9.11
CA GLU A 384 9.78 -8.99 -9.80
C GLU A 384 9.50 -8.89 -11.31
N LEU A 385 9.21 -10.02 -11.96
CA LEU A 385 8.82 -10.05 -13.37
C LEU A 385 7.48 -9.33 -13.59
N PHE A 386 6.52 -9.53 -12.70
CA PHE A 386 5.24 -8.82 -12.76
C PHE A 386 5.44 -7.31 -12.64
N GLU A 387 6.25 -6.84 -11.69
CA GLU A 387 6.58 -5.42 -11.50
C GLU A 387 7.32 -4.84 -12.72
N ALA A 388 8.34 -5.54 -13.23
CA ALA A 388 9.13 -5.09 -14.38
C ALA A 388 8.28 -4.93 -15.66
N ARG A 389 7.26 -5.78 -15.82
CA ARG A 389 6.33 -5.75 -16.96
C ARG A 389 5.15 -4.81 -16.77
N ARG A 390 5.03 -4.13 -15.63
CA ARG A 390 3.95 -3.18 -15.42
C ARG A 390 4.03 -2.06 -16.46
N PRO A 391 2.88 -1.59 -16.98
CA PRO A 391 2.88 -0.42 -17.85
C PRO A 391 3.47 0.77 -17.12
N TRP A 392 4.49 1.38 -17.72
CA TRP A 392 5.26 2.46 -17.08
C TRP A 392 4.46 3.76 -16.97
N LYS A 393 3.42 3.92 -17.80
CA LYS A 393 2.49 5.06 -17.74
C LYS A 393 1.05 4.66 -18.04
N SER A 394 0.15 5.54 -17.61
CA SER A 394 -1.28 5.51 -17.84
C SER A 394 -1.62 5.64 -19.34
N LYS A 395 -2.74 5.04 -19.76
CA LYS A 395 -3.31 5.15 -21.11
C LYS A 395 -3.81 6.57 -21.38
N LYS A 396 -4.41 7.24 -20.38
CA LYS A 396 -4.82 8.65 -20.44
C LYS A 396 -3.71 9.54 -19.90
N VAL A 397 -3.31 10.53 -20.69
CA VAL A 397 -2.24 11.47 -20.33
C VAL A 397 -2.82 12.69 -19.63
N LEU A 398 -2.34 12.93 -18.41
CA LEU A 398 -2.61 14.16 -17.68
C LEU A 398 -1.66 15.26 -18.16
N ILE A 399 -2.21 16.40 -18.56
CA ILE A 399 -1.44 17.58 -18.97
C ILE A 399 -1.52 18.63 -17.84
N PRO A 400 -0.45 18.82 -17.05
CA PRO A 400 -0.47 19.73 -15.89
C PRO A 400 -0.51 21.21 -16.27
N ALA A 401 -0.10 21.56 -17.49
CA ALA A 401 -0.27 22.87 -18.08
C ALA A 401 -0.14 22.77 -19.60
N MET A 402 -0.89 23.59 -20.34
CA MET A 402 -0.84 23.57 -21.81
C MET A 402 0.56 23.85 -22.36
N LYS A 403 1.34 24.70 -21.68
CA LYS A 403 2.76 24.96 -22.01
C LYS A 403 3.66 23.72 -21.98
N HIS A 404 3.29 22.68 -21.23
CA HIS A 404 4.06 21.43 -21.15
C HIS A 404 3.48 20.30 -22.02
N LYS A 405 2.39 20.54 -22.75
CA LYS A 405 1.71 19.51 -23.57
C LYS A 405 2.68 18.80 -24.51
N ALA A 406 3.48 19.54 -25.27
CA ALA A 406 4.45 18.96 -26.21
C ALA A 406 5.49 18.07 -25.50
N VAL A 407 6.03 18.51 -24.36
CA VAL A 407 7.01 17.75 -23.57
C VAL A 407 6.39 16.47 -23.00
N VAL A 408 5.17 16.55 -22.47
CA VAL A 408 4.46 15.40 -21.91
C VAL A 408 4.16 14.36 -22.99
N LEU A 409 3.67 14.79 -24.16
CA LEU A 409 3.42 13.91 -25.30
C LEU A 409 4.71 13.30 -25.86
N LYS A 410 5.80 14.07 -25.96
CA LYS A 410 7.12 13.54 -26.35
C LYS A 410 7.60 12.47 -25.36
N ARG A 411 7.52 12.74 -24.05
CA ARG A 411 7.86 11.77 -23.00
C ARG A 411 7.00 10.51 -23.07
N ARG A 412 5.70 10.64 -23.40
CA ARG A 412 4.80 9.49 -23.60
C ARG A 412 5.30 8.60 -24.73
N ARG A 413 5.56 9.17 -25.91
CA ARG A 413 6.07 8.43 -27.08
C ARG A 413 7.38 7.70 -26.78
N VAL A 414 8.31 8.37 -26.09
CA VAL A 414 9.58 7.75 -25.66
C VAL A 414 9.34 6.58 -24.72
N VAL A 415 8.44 6.73 -23.74
CA VAL A 415 8.09 5.64 -22.80
C VAL A 415 7.43 4.47 -23.53
N GLU A 416 6.48 4.73 -24.42
CA GLU A 416 5.81 3.69 -25.22
C GLU A 416 6.82 2.93 -26.10
N GLN A 417 7.74 3.64 -26.74
CA GLN A 417 8.81 3.03 -27.52
C GLN A 417 9.75 2.18 -26.64
N LEU A 418 10.20 2.71 -25.50
CA LEU A 418 11.07 1.97 -24.58
C LEU A 418 10.38 0.73 -24.02
N GLN A 419 9.11 0.84 -23.63
CA GLN A 419 8.33 -0.27 -23.12
C GLN A 419 8.12 -1.34 -24.19
N SER A 420 7.84 -0.93 -25.44
CA SER A 420 7.75 -1.86 -26.58
C SER A 420 9.07 -2.59 -26.79
N THR A 421 10.21 -1.89 -26.82
CA THR A 421 11.53 -2.50 -26.96
C THR A 421 11.83 -3.47 -25.82
N PHE A 422 11.51 -3.09 -24.58
CA PHE A 422 11.70 -3.93 -23.41
C PHE A 422 10.84 -5.20 -23.46
N HIS A 423 9.58 -5.09 -23.87
CA HIS A 423 8.72 -6.27 -24.08
C HIS A 423 9.28 -7.20 -25.16
N THR A 424 9.77 -6.66 -26.28
CA THR A 424 10.42 -7.47 -27.32
C THR A 424 11.66 -8.20 -26.79
N LEU A 425 12.48 -7.55 -25.96
CA LEU A 425 13.68 -8.14 -25.37
C LEU A 425 13.39 -9.19 -24.28
N THR A 426 12.31 -9.03 -23.52
CA THR A 426 11.95 -9.91 -22.40
C THR A 426 11.03 -11.09 -22.78
N GLY A 427 10.61 -11.15 -24.05
CA GLY A 427 9.75 -12.20 -24.59
C GLY A 427 8.28 -12.12 -24.16
N SER A 428 7.38 -12.65 -24.99
CA SER A 428 5.96 -12.84 -24.64
C SER A 428 5.81 -14.09 -23.77
N VAL A 429 5.35 -13.92 -22.53
CA VAL A 429 4.85 -15.05 -21.72
C VAL A 429 3.36 -15.21 -22.07
N PRO A 430 2.84 -16.44 -22.17
CA PRO A 430 1.41 -16.65 -22.38
C PRO A 430 0.61 -15.81 -21.40
N GLU A 431 -0.44 -15.14 -21.87
CA GLU A 431 -1.43 -14.52 -20.98
C GLU A 431 -1.87 -15.59 -19.99
N GLN A 432 -1.36 -15.50 -18.77
CA GLN A 432 -1.78 -16.38 -17.71
C GLN A 432 -3.23 -15.99 -17.48
N GLN A 433 -4.15 -16.90 -17.84
CA GLN A 433 -5.59 -16.73 -17.65
C GLN A 433 -5.81 -16.17 -16.26
N SER A 434 -6.65 -15.13 -16.16
CA SER A 434 -6.99 -14.48 -14.90
C SER A 434 -7.58 -15.52 -13.96
N SER A 435 -6.71 -16.15 -13.15
CA SER A 435 -7.13 -17.07 -12.13
C SER A 435 -8.04 -16.32 -11.17
N SER A 436 -9.03 -17.01 -10.62
CA SER A 436 -9.94 -16.42 -9.65
C SER A 436 -9.13 -15.75 -8.55
N PRO A 437 -9.50 -14.53 -8.12
CA PRO A 437 -8.71 -13.77 -7.17
C PRO A 437 -8.57 -14.54 -5.86
N SER A 438 -7.38 -15.05 -5.58
CA SER A 438 -7.08 -15.80 -4.35
C SER A 438 -6.34 -14.94 -3.33
N SER A 439 -6.72 -15.07 -2.07
CA SER A 439 -6.00 -14.50 -0.93
C SER A 439 -4.77 -15.31 -0.55
N PHE A 440 -4.56 -16.51 -1.09
CA PHE A 440 -3.34 -17.28 -0.84
C PHE A 440 -2.27 -16.95 -1.89
N GLN A 441 -1.02 -16.83 -1.44
CA GLN A 441 0.14 -16.65 -2.33
C GLN A 441 0.76 -17.95 -2.80
N PHE A 442 0.58 -19.01 -2.02
CA PHE A 442 1.11 -20.32 -2.30
C PHE A 442 -0.03 -21.34 -2.41
N LEU A 443 0.12 -22.29 -3.32
CA LEU A 443 -0.80 -23.39 -3.53
C LEU A 443 -0.07 -24.69 -3.20
N TRP A 444 -0.42 -25.32 -2.09
CA TRP A 444 0.22 -26.56 -1.64
C TRP A 444 -0.66 -27.75 -1.98
N GLY A 445 -0.11 -28.75 -2.67
CA GLY A 445 -0.93 -29.86 -3.19
C GLY A 445 -0.13 -30.91 -3.96
N GLN A 446 -0.86 -31.76 -4.66
CA GLN A 446 -0.30 -32.76 -5.59
C GLN A 446 -0.61 -32.39 -7.06
N GLU A 447 -1.23 -31.23 -7.28
CA GLU A 447 -1.62 -30.75 -8.60
C GLU A 447 -0.41 -30.19 -9.35
N GLU A 448 -0.46 -30.19 -10.69
CA GLU A 448 0.66 -29.73 -11.53
C GLU A 448 0.98 -28.24 -11.33
N ASP A 449 -0.01 -27.42 -10.96
CA ASP A 449 0.15 -26.00 -10.68
C ASP A 449 0.51 -25.70 -9.20
N SER A 450 0.76 -26.72 -8.39
CA SER A 450 1.11 -26.53 -6.98
C SER A 450 2.56 -26.08 -6.80
N ASP A 451 2.82 -25.19 -5.84
CA ASP A 451 4.16 -24.74 -5.46
C ASP A 451 4.93 -25.81 -4.65
N GLY A 452 4.30 -26.97 -4.35
CA GLY A 452 4.92 -28.11 -3.69
C GLY A 452 3.93 -28.96 -2.87
N PRO A 453 4.39 -30.09 -2.30
CA PRO A 453 3.53 -30.97 -1.51
C PRO A 453 3.04 -30.31 -0.23
N SER A 454 1.78 -30.55 0.11
CA SER A 454 1.21 -30.11 1.39
C SER A 454 1.80 -30.89 2.58
N LEU A 455 2.15 -30.16 3.64
CA LEU A 455 2.69 -30.69 4.90
C LEU A 455 1.72 -30.56 6.08
N HIS A 456 0.48 -30.11 5.85
CA HIS A 456 -0.54 -29.89 6.88
C HIS A 456 -0.83 -31.17 7.69
N HIS A 457 -0.79 -32.33 7.03
CA HIS A 457 -1.05 -33.64 7.60
C HIS A 457 0.12 -34.26 8.40
N LYS A 458 1.26 -33.57 8.53
CA LYS A 458 2.44 -34.11 9.26
C LYS A 458 2.26 -33.94 10.77
N HIS A 459 2.74 -34.91 11.55
CA HIS A 459 2.65 -34.88 13.02
C HIS A 459 3.91 -34.27 13.68
N LEU A 460 3.72 -33.59 14.82
CA LEU A 460 4.77 -32.97 15.65
C LEU A 460 5.30 -33.89 16.78
N ASN A 461 4.84 -35.13 16.85
CA ASN A 461 5.02 -36.05 18.00
C ASN A 461 6.47 -36.31 18.47
N CYS A 462 7.51 -36.02 17.70
CA CYS A 462 8.91 -36.19 18.13
C CYS A 462 9.40 -35.11 19.11
N MET A 463 8.67 -34.00 19.26
CA MET A 463 9.09 -32.86 20.08
C MET A 463 8.49 -32.87 21.48
N LEU A 464 7.68 -33.89 21.82
CA LEU A 464 7.01 -34.05 23.12
C LEU A 464 7.46 -35.35 23.80
N GLU A 465 8.41 -35.24 24.75
CA GLU A 465 8.82 -36.36 25.60
C GLU A 465 7.73 -36.69 26.62
N LYS A 466 7.28 -37.95 26.66
CA LYS A 466 6.38 -38.43 27.71
C LYS A 466 7.20 -38.90 28.91
N ARG A 467 7.00 -38.28 30.09
CA ARG A 467 7.52 -38.79 31.36
C ARG A 467 6.34 -39.00 32.30
N GLY A 468 5.87 -40.24 32.41
CA GLY A 468 4.63 -40.55 33.15
C GLY A 468 3.37 -40.12 32.37
N LYS A 469 2.46 -39.36 33.02
CA LYS A 469 1.23 -38.81 32.40
C LYS A 469 1.47 -37.48 31.65
N GLU A 470 2.64 -36.87 31.80
CA GLU A 470 2.95 -35.52 31.32
C GLU A 470 3.80 -35.55 30.03
N LYS A 471 3.53 -34.63 29.10
CA LYS A 471 4.22 -34.41 27.83
C LYS A 471 5.06 -33.12 27.90
N TRP A 472 6.36 -33.25 27.72
CA TRP A 472 7.33 -32.16 27.83
C TRP A 472 7.87 -31.77 26.47
N LEU A 473 7.98 -30.48 26.16
CA LEU A 473 8.78 -30.08 24.99
C LEU A 473 10.23 -30.43 25.25
N VAL A 474 10.86 -31.08 24.28
CA VAL A 474 12.27 -31.50 24.33
C VAL A 474 13.20 -30.30 24.52
N ASN A 475 12.82 -29.14 23.98
CA ASN A 475 13.59 -27.93 24.11
C ASN A 475 13.39 -27.29 25.49
N GLN A 476 14.47 -27.13 26.28
CA GLN A 476 14.45 -26.43 27.57
C GLN A 476 14.99 -24.99 27.58
N ALA A 477 15.40 -24.46 26.42
CA ALA A 477 16.01 -23.13 26.34
C ALA A 477 15.32 -22.26 25.28
N TYR A 478 15.09 -20.98 25.61
CA TYR A 478 14.57 -19.98 24.67
C TYR A 478 15.54 -18.79 24.59
N TRP A 479 15.85 -18.37 23.37
CA TRP A 479 16.64 -17.17 23.13
C TRP A 479 15.74 -16.02 22.68
N HIS A 480 16.03 -14.81 23.14
CA HIS A 480 15.35 -13.59 22.71
C HIS A 480 16.33 -12.42 22.60
N THR A 481 15.92 -11.38 21.85
CA THR A 481 16.66 -10.11 21.77
C THR A 481 16.40 -9.29 23.03
N ASP A 482 17.11 -8.18 23.26
CA ASP A 482 16.90 -7.42 24.49
C ASP A 482 15.47 -6.86 24.57
N LEU A 483 14.69 -7.35 25.55
CA LEU A 483 13.27 -7.03 25.69
C LEU A 483 13.03 -5.63 26.26
N LYS A 484 14.09 -4.89 26.60
CA LYS A 484 14.00 -3.51 27.09
C LYS A 484 13.25 -2.63 26.10
N ARG A 485 12.39 -1.77 26.63
CA ARG A 485 11.70 -0.76 25.83
C ARG A 485 12.69 0.35 25.49
N CYS A 486 12.82 0.66 24.21
CA CYS A 486 13.54 1.84 23.77
C CYS A 486 12.73 3.11 24.07
N HIS A 487 13.40 4.21 24.40
CA HIS A 487 12.74 5.50 24.57
C HIS A 487 12.23 6.00 23.21
N LYS A 488 10.96 6.46 23.16
CA LYS A 488 10.30 6.84 21.90
C LYS A 488 11.03 7.92 21.09
N LYS A 489 11.80 8.79 21.73
CA LYS A 489 12.53 9.89 21.07
C LYS A 489 13.84 9.43 20.42
N ASP A 490 14.45 8.36 20.93
CA ASP A 490 15.78 7.87 20.50
C ASP A 490 15.71 6.50 19.79
N CYS A 491 14.49 5.97 19.61
CA CYS A 491 14.24 4.68 18.98
C CYS A 491 14.47 4.77 17.47
N ARG A 492 15.55 4.13 17.00
CA ARG A 492 15.88 3.96 15.58
C ARG A 492 15.52 2.55 15.13
N ASP A 493 15.73 2.25 13.85
CA ASP A 493 15.60 0.88 13.35
C ASP A 493 16.73 -0.01 13.88
N HIS A 494 16.50 -0.61 15.04
CA HIS A 494 17.46 -1.51 15.69
C HIS A 494 17.64 -2.84 14.95
N TYR A 495 16.74 -3.18 14.01
CA TYR A 495 16.80 -4.46 13.33
C TYR A 495 18.01 -4.54 12.39
N SER A 496 18.33 -3.49 11.65
CA SER A 496 19.44 -3.48 10.69
C SER A 496 20.79 -3.80 11.34
N GLU A 497 21.05 -3.23 12.52
CA GLU A 497 22.26 -3.51 13.30
C GLU A 497 22.26 -4.94 13.87
N LEU A 498 21.09 -5.39 14.31
CA LEU A 498 20.94 -6.69 14.97
C LEU A 498 20.92 -7.86 13.97
N LYS A 499 20.49 -7.62 12.73
CA LYS A 499 20.23 -8.64 11.69
C LYS A 499 21.40 -9.61 11.53
N HIS A 500 22.63 -9.11 11.55
CA HIS A 500 23.85 -9.92 11.38
C HIS A 500 24.16 -10.84 12.58
N SER A 501 23.60 -10.54 13.75
CA SER A 501 23.77 -11.34 14.98
C SER A 501 22.63 -12.34 15.23
N LEU A 502 21.55 -12.25 14.45
CA LEU A 502 20.39 -13.11 14.59
C LEU A 502 20.60 -14.45 13.84
N PRO A 503 20.01 -15.55 14.32
CA PRO A 503 20.05 -16.81 13.61
C PRO A 503 19.47 -16.72 12.20
N ARG A 504 20.14 -17.34 11.22
CA ARG A 504 19.79 -17.39 9.81
C ARG A 504 18.40 -17.96 9.59
N MET A 505 18.06 -19.04 10.29
CA MET A 505 16.73 -19.65 10.16
C MET A 505 15.63 -18.68 10.62
N TYR A 506 15.88 -17.94 11.70
CA TYR A 506 14.96 -16.92 12.17
C TYR A 506 14.84 -15.75 11.19
N VAL A 507 15.96 -15.23 10.68
CA VAL A 507 15.96 -14.16 9.67
C VAL A 507 15.24 -14.59 8.39
N TRP A 508 15.43 -15.84 7.95
CA TRP A 508 14.69 -16.39 6.81
C TRP A 508 13.18 -16.45 7.09
N LEU A 509 12.77 -16.86 8.29
CA LEU A 509 11.36 -16.91 8.67
C LEU A 509 10.74 -15.51 8.72
N LEU A 510 11.48 -14.52 9.21
CA LEU A 510 11.08 -13.11 9.11
C LEU A 510 10.93 -12.70 7.64
N GLY A 511 11.84 -13.11 6.77
CA GLY A 511 11.80 -12.86 5.33
C GLY A 511 10.59 -13.49 4.62
N LEU A 512 10.19 -14.69 5.03
CA LEU A 512 9.00 -15.38 4.53
C LEU A 512 7.72 -14.59 4.87
N PHE A 513 7.53 -14.22 6.14
CA PHE A 513 6.36 -13.42 6.55
C PHE A 513 6.42 -11.98 6.05
N SER A 514 7.62 -11.42 5.91
CA SER A 514 7.86 -10.10 5.30
C SER A 514 7.39 -10.07 3.85
N PHE A 515 7.72 -11.10 3.08
CA PHE A 515 7.20 -11.29 1.72
C PHE A 515 5.68 -11.43 1.74
N LEU A 516 5.17 -12.35 2.57
CA LEU A 516 3.74 -12.67 2.62
C LEU A 516 2.86 -11.45 2.90
N LEU A 517 3.27 -10.65 3.89
CA LEU A 517 2.52 -9.48 4.37
C LEU A 517 2.92 -8.19 3.66
N ARG A 518 3.95 -8.23 2.79
CA ARG A 518 4.51 -7.06 2.08
C ARG A 518 4.93 -5.93 3.00
N VAL A 519 5.51 -6.28 4.14
CA VAL A 519 6.10 -5.35 5.12
C VAL A 519 7.58 -5.64 5.26
N SER A 520 8.35 -4.72 5.86
CA SER A 520 9.77 -4.97 6.09
C SER A 520 9.98 -6.01 7.20
N GLU A 521 11.06 -6.81 7.11
CA GLU A 521 11.47 -7.76 8.15
C GLU A 521 11.55 -7.11 9.54
N ALA A 522 12.00 -5.85 9.62
CA ALA A 522 12.06 -5.06 10.85
C ALA A 522 10.68 -4.88 11.52
N GLN A 523 9.60 -4.77 10.72
CA GLN A 523 8.24 -4.67 11.25
C GLN A 523 7.76 -5.98 11.86
N VAL A 524 8.00 -7.10 11.16
CA VAL A 524 7.68 -8.44 11.68
C VAL A 524 8.48 -8.71 12.96
N HIS A 525 9.79 -8.41 12.94
CA HIS A 525 10.66 -8.56 14.10
C HIS A 525 10.17 -7.77 15.32
N LYS A 526 9.72 -6.53 15.11
CA LYS A 526 9.18 -5.69 16.17
C LYS A 526 7.97 -6.33 16.85
N GLU A 527 7.06 -6.93 16.09
CA GLU A 527 5.89 -7.62 16.65
C GLU A 527 6.29 -8.93 17.35
N VAL A 528 7.29 -9.67 16.84
CA VAL A 528 7.86 -10.84 17.55
C VAL A 528 8.36 -10.43 18.94
N VAL A 529 9.13 -9.35 19.04
CA VAL A 529 9.63 -8.86 20.32
C VAL A 529 8.48 -8.40 21.24
N GLU A 530 7.38 -7.87 20.70
CA GLU A 530 6.21 -7.49 21.51
C GLU A 530 5.47 -8.71 22.06
N VAL A 531 5.30 -9.76 21.25
CA VAL A 531 4.76 -11.05 21.71
C VAL A 531 5.67 -11.63 22.80
N GLU A 532 6.99 -11.66 22.60
CA GLU A 532 7.96 -12.13 23.58
C GLU A 532 7.89 -11.34 24.90
N ARG A 533 7.80 -9.99 24.83
CA ARG A 533 7.66 -9.14 26.02
C ARG A 533 6.40 -9.49 26.82
N ARG A 534 5.29 -9.77 26.14
CA ARG A 534 4.04 -10.13 26.83
C ARG A 534 4.10 -11.52 27.40
N PHE A 535 4.65 -12.45 26.64
CA PHE A 535 4.79 -13.84 27.04
C PHE A 535 5.73 -14.00 28.26
N PHE A 536 6.92 -13.38 28.20
CA PHE A 536 7.94 -13.46 29.28
C PHE A 536 7.85 -12.35 30.34
N GLY A 537 7.09 -11.28 30.10
CA GLY A 537 6.93 -10.16 31.04
C GLY A 537 5.88 -10.39 32.14
N THR A 538 5.17 -11.51 32.11
CA THR A 538 4.18 -11.89 33.13
C THR A 538 4.87 -12.12 34.49
N PRO A 539 4.29 -11.69 35.64
CA PRO A 539 4.94 -11.67 36.96
C PRO A 539 5.66 -12.97 37.38
N ALA A 540 5.16 -14.12 36.92
CA ALA A 540 5.72 -15.45 37.16
C ALA A 540 7.16 -15.62 36.62
N TYR A 541 7.57 -14.83 35.62
CA TYR A 541 8.86 -14.98 34.93
C TYR A 541 9.87 -13.87 35.28
N SER A 542 9.40 -12.72 35.78
CA SER A 542 10.25 -11.59 36.22
C SER A 542 11.21 -11.95 37.37
N LEU A 543 10.86 -12.91 38.22
CA LEU A 543 11.70 -13.40 39.31
C LEU A 543 12.91 -14.22 38.82
N ILE A 544 12.79 -14.90 37.68
CA ILE A 544 13.88 -15.71 37.10
C ILE A 544 14.91 -14.81 36.39
N ILE A 545 14.46 -13.70 35.79
CA ILE A 545 15.30 -12.74 35.05
C ILE A 545 16.24 -11.96 35.99
N LEU A 546 15.85 -11.72 37.24
CA LEU A 546 16.65 -10.94 38.19
C LEU A 546 17.93 -11.66 38.65
N ASN A 547 17.94 -13.00 38.66
CA ASN A 547 19.07 -13.79 39.15
C ASN A 547 20.19 -14.02 38.11
N SER A 548 19.97 -13.73 36.82
CA SER A 548 20.96 -14.01 35.75
C SER A 548 21.77 -12.78 35.29
N LYS A 549 21.73 -11.66 36.03
CA LYS A 549 22.25 -10.31 35.66
C LYS A 549 23.78 -10.18 35.49
N LYS A 550 24.52 -11.24 35.16
CA LYS A 550 25.95 -11.14 34.82
C LYS A 550 26.27 -11.89 33.52
N LYS A 551 26.09 -11.24 32.36
CA LYS A 551 26.96 -11.36 31.15
C LYS A 551 26.50 -10.44 29.99
N LYS A 552 27.46 -10.18 29.09
CA LYS A 552 27.58 -9.12 28.06
C LYS A 552 26.36 -8.85 27.17
N LYS A 553 26.35 -7.65 26.56
CA LYS A 553 25.42 -7.23 25.47
C LYS A 553 25.50 -8.25 24.31
N GLY A 554 24.45 -9.03 24.13
CA GLY A 554 24.35 -10.12 23.16
C GLY A 554 23.16 -11.04 23.50
N LEU A 555 22.80 -11.93 22.56
CA LEU A 555 21.70 -12.90 22.64
C LEU A 555 21.61 -13.54 24.04
N LYS A 556 20.47 -13.38 24.72
CA LYS A 556 20.29 -13.93 26.07
C LYS A 556 19.60 -15.29 25.99
N ILE A 557 20.26 -16.31 26.50
CA ILE A 557 19.73 -17.68 26.60
C ILE A 557 19.27 -17.88 28.03
N TYR A 558 17.98 -18.14 28.25
CA TYR A 558 17.43 -18.42 29.57
C TYR A 558 17.03 -19.90 29.67
N PRO A 559 17.20 -20.53 30.85
CA PRO A 559 16.52 -21.77 31.15
C PRO A 559 15.02 -21.46 31.23
N ALA A 560 14.33 -21.65 30.11
CA ALA A 560 12.90 -21.83 30.16
C ALA A 560 12.63 -23.21 30.79
N PHE A 561 11.37 -23.56 31.03
CA PHE A 561 10.89 -24.95 30.98
C PHE A 561 10.33 -25.68 32.19
N VAL A 562 10.65 -25.44 33.46
CA VAL A 562 9.95 -26.23 34.51
C VAL A 562 8.55 -25.70 34.80
N SER A 563 8.33 -24.38 34.74
CA SER A 563 7.01 -23.75 34.99
C SER A 563 6.16 -23.59 33.72
N LEU A 564 6.80 -23.57 32.55
CA LEU A 564 6.15 -23.38 31.24
C LEU A 564 5.28 -24.59 30.87
N LEU A 565 5.73 -25.81 31.21
CA LEU A 565 5.03 -27.05 30.91
C LEU A 565 3.90 -27.36 31.90
N ARG A 566 4.08 -27.09 33.21
CA ARG A 566 2.97 -27.12 34.17
C ARG A 566 1.80 -26.22 33.73
N ALA A 567 2.09 -25.07 33.10
CA ALA A 567 1.05 -24.13 32.68
C ALA A 567 0.40 -24.47 31.32
N LEU A 568 1.04 -25.30 30.47
CA LEU A 568 0.51 -25.76 29.17
C LEU A 568 -0.32 -27.04 29.30
N GLU A 569 -0.26 -27.74 30.45
CA GLU A 569 -1.03 -28.96 30.76
C GLU A 569 -2.17 -28.78 31.78
N MET A 570 -2.20 -27.68 32.55
CA MET A 570 -3.20 -27.48 33.63
C MET A 570 -4.63 -27.10 33.18
N SER A 571 -4.96 -27.23 31.89
CA SER A 571 -6.31 -27.00 31.36
C SER A 571 -6.67 -28.03 30.30
N GLY A 572 -6.49 -29.30 30.67
CA GLY A 572 -6.95 -30.48 29.94
C GLY A 572 -7.69 -31.42 30.89
N CYS A 573 -8.84 -30.97 31.37
CA CYS A 573 -10.01 -31.77 31.74
C CYS A 573 -11.24 -30.99 31.26
#